data_AF-A0A1R4HIK0-F1
#
_entry.id   AF-A0A1R4HIK0-F1
#
_cell.length_a   1.000
_cell.length_b   1.000
_cell.length_c   1.000
_cell.angle_alpha   90.00
_cell.angle_beta   90.00
_cell.angle_gamma   90.00
#
_symmetry.space_group_name_H-M   'P 1'
#
loop_
_entity.id
_entity.type
_entity.pdbx_description
1 polymer ?
#
loop_
_entity_poly.entity_id
_entity_poly.type
_entity_poly.pdbx_seq_one_letter_code
_entity_poly.pdbx_strand_id
1 'polypeptide(L)'
;MEAFITASENITDTSSLEWQYYANLSKDDIVSRWKTPNGESLLKNLQAAHFSRTALEQYIGKFNHKFDLRGIKLAKHDLSSLDLSDVDFFAADLSNVVFKNSILSNSFLSECNVCGAIFDWAKLDGALLDNVIFDNKTRFLGVNIREVNFTLATLVYDLALSQQRIQQLEQHYKIFSWFLRVTCDYGRSFLRYLFWVVGFIVGYAAIYTYLMAHPFFDCLYFSVVTFATVGYGDILPVTPVEKFFVITEILIGYIMGGLLVAILAKRVIG
;
A
#
# COMPACT_ATOMS: atom_id res chain seq x y z
N MET A 1 -19.03 -33.05 10.30
CA MET A 1 -19.63 -32.26 9.20
C MET A 1 -18.48 -31.75 8.35
N GLU A 2 -18.60 -31.84 7.03
CA GLU A 2 -17.67 -31.15 6.15
C GLU A 2 -17.87 -29.65 6.37
N ALA A 3 -16.79 -28.89 6.58
CA ALA A 3 -16.87 -27.47 6.92
C ALA A 3 -17.18 -26.58 5.71
N PHE A 4 -17.89 -27.11 4.69
CA PHE A 4 -18.27 -26.41 3.47
C PHE A 4 -19.78 -26.44 3.29
N ILE A 5 -20.34 -25.31 2.87
CA ILE A 5 -21.76 -25.19 2.53
C ILE A 5 -21.94 -25.68 1.09
N THR A 6 -22.97 -26.48 0.83
CA THR A 6 -23.20 -27.00 -0.51
C THR A 6 -23.72 -25.91 -1.46
N ALA A 7 -23.40 -25.99 -2.75
CA ALA A 7 -23.66 -24.92 -3.73
C ALA A 7 -25.12 -24.44 -3.82
N SER A 8 -26.09 -25.32 -3.53
CA SER A 8 -27.52 -25.00 -3.53
C SER A 8 -28.03 -24.39 -2.23
N GLU A 9 -27.23 -24.38 -1.17
CA GLU A 9 -27.64 -23.93 0.15
C GLU A 9 -27.27 -22.46 0.39
N ASN A 10 -28.16 -21.79 1.13
CA ASN A 10 -27.90 -20.47 1.70
C ASN A 10 -28.36 -20.47 3.15
N ILE A 11 -27.40 -20.46 4.08
CA ILE A 11 -27.65 -20.54 5.51
C ILE A 11 -27.89 -19.13 6.04
N THR A 12 -29.15 -18.81 6.36
CA THR A 12 -29.58 -17.45 6.77
C THR A 12 -30.36 -17.42 8.08
N ASP A 13 -30.90 -18.56 8.55
CA ASP A 13 -31.68 -18.62 9.78
C ASP A 13 -30.76 -18.57 11.00
N THR A 14 -30.65 -17.38 11.61
CA THR A 14 -29.80 -17.10 12.77
C THR A 14 -30.17 -17.90 14.02
N SER A 15 -31.37 -18.48 14.07
CA SER A 15 -31.82 -19.33 15.18
C SER A 15 -31.44 -20.81 15.01
N SER A 16 -31.03 -21.22 13.80
CA SER A 16 -30.72 -22.62 13.49
C SER A 16 -29.37 -23.08 14.06
N LEU A 17 -29.27 -24.36 14.40
CA LEU A 17 -28.00 -24.98 14.85
C LEU A 17 -26.93 -24.94 13.76
N GLU A 18 -27.32 -25.06 12.49
CA GLU A 18 -26.40 -24.97 11.35
C GLU A 18 -25.78 -23.58 11.24
N TRP A 19 -26.61 -22.52 11.35
CA TRP A 19 -26.10 -21.17 11.36
C TRP A 19 -25.12 -20.94 12.52
N GLN A 20 -25.48 -21.38 13.73
CA GLN A 20 -24.61 -21.27 14.90
C GLN A 20 -23.29 -22.03 14.69
N TYR A 21 -23.32 -23.19 14.02
CA TYR A 21 -22.12 -23.93 13.68
C TYR A 21 -21.20 -23.11 12.76
N TYR A 22 -21.70 -22.63 11.62
CA TYR A 22 -20.90 -21.86 10.65
C TYR A 22 -20.48 -20.47 11.14
N ALA A 23 -21.27 -19.85 12.01
CA ALA A 23 -20.95 -18.56 12.63
C ALA A 23 -19.80 -18.68 13.65
N ASN A 24 -19.69 -19.83 14.33
CA ASN A 24 -18.72 -20.05 15.40
C ASN A 24 -17.48 -20.86 14.96
N LEU A 25 -17.32 -21.15 13.66
CA LEU A 25 -16.10 -21.77 13.15
C LEU A 25 -14.88 -20.92 13.49
N SER A 26 -13.86 -21.55 14.06
CA SER A 26 -12.62 -20.83 14.35
C SER A 26 -11.89 -20.49 13.05
N LYS A 27 -11.02 -19.47 13.08
CA LYS A 27 -10.15 -19.10 11.96
C LYS A 27 -9.32 -20.30 11.48
N ASP A 28 -8.85 -21.13 12.40
CA ASP A 28 -8.06 -22.32 12.08
C ASP A 28 -8.91 -23.39 11.38
N ASP A 29 -10.17 -23.60 11.78
CA ASP A 29 -11.10 -24.50 11.09
C ASP A 29 -11.39 -24.02 9.66
N ILE A 30 -11.67 -22.72 9.52
CA ILE A 30 -11.96 -22.06 8.25
C ILE A 30 -10.77 -22.12 7.27
N VAL A 31 -9.53 -22.05 7.76
CA VAL A 31 -8.32 -22.15 6.92
C VAL A 31 -7.93 -23.61 6.66
N SER A 32 -8.08 -24.48 7.66
CA SER A 32 -7.68 -25.89 7.56
C SER A 32 -8.62 -26.72 6.70
N ARG A 33 -9.91 -26.35 6.58
CA ARG A 33 -10.86 -27.03 5.66
C ARG A 33 -10.37 -27.05 4.21
N TRP A 34 -9.62 -26.03 3.78
CA TRP A 34 -9.02 -25.97 2.44
C TRP A 34 -7.81 -26.88 2.24
N LYS A 35 -7.29 -27.51 3.31
CA LYS A 35 -6.25 -28.56 3.24
C LYS A 35 -6.83 -29.97 3.18
N THR A 36 -8.15 -30.11 3.30
CA THR A 36 -8.82 -31.41 3.18
C THR A 36 -8.92 -31.83 1.71
N PRO A 37 -9.03 -33.13 1.40
CA PRO A 37 -9.21 -33.58 0.01
C PRO A 37 -10.41 -32.95 -0.69
N ASN A 38 -11.51 -32.71 0.05
CA ASN A 38 -12.68 -32.02 -0.49
C ASN A 38 -12.35 -30.55 -0.81
N GLY A 39 -11.72 -29.83 0.11
CA GLY A 39 -11.31 -28.43 -0.10
C GLY A 39 -10.31 -28.25 -1.26
N GLU A 40 -9.35 -29.16 -1.41
CA GLU A 40 -8.39 -29.16 -2.53
C GLU A 40 -9.08 -29.42 -3.88
N SER A 41 -10.02 -30.38 -3.90
CA SER A 41 -10.84 -30.66 -5.09
C SER A 41 -11.70 -29.46 -5.49
N LEU A 42 -12.34 -28.82 -4.50
CA LEU A 42 -13.16 -27.62 -4.70
C LEU A 42 -12.34 -26.46 -5.27
N LEU A 43 -11.17 -26.18 -4.69
CA LEU A 43 -10.25 -25.16 -5.18
C LEU A 43 -9.80 -25.46 -6.62
N LYS A 44 -9.47 -26.71 -6.94
CA LYS A 44 -9.09 -27.12 -8.29
C LYS A 44 -10.23 -26.92 -9.30
N ASN A 45 -11.47 -27.21 -8.93
CA ASN A 45 -12.64 -26.99 -9.77
C ASN A 45 -12.86 -25.49 -10.02
N LEU A 46 -12.75 -24.67 -8.99
CA LEU A 46 -12.82 -23.20 -9.13
C LEU A 46 -11.71 -22.66 -10.04
N GLN A 47 -10.47 -23.13 -9.87
CA GLN A 47 -9.34 -22.74 -10.72
C GLN A 47 -9.56 -23.15 -12.19
N ALA A 48 -10.01 -24.38 -12.43
CA ALA A 48 -10.30 -24.89 -13.77
C ALA A 48 -11.42 -24.09 -14.46
N ALA A 49 -12.37 -23.59 -13.68
CA ALA A 49 -13.45 -22.72 -14.15
C ALA A 49 -13.13 -21.22 -14.03
N HIS A 50 -11.86 -20.87 -13.82
CA HIS A 50 -11.33 -19.50 -13.74
C HIS A 50 -12.05 -18.60 -12.73
N PHE A 51 -12.56 -19.16 -11.62
CA PHE A 51 -13.32 -18.44 -10.60
C PHE A 51 -14.48 -17.61 -11.18
N SER A 52 -15.03 -18.03 -12.32
CA SER A 52 -16.15 -17.34 -12.95
C SER A 52 -17.37 -17.31 -12.03
N ARG A 53 -18.25 -16.34 -12.21
CA ARG A 53 -19.48 -16.22 -11.42
C ARG A 53 -20.30 -17.52 -11.43
N THR A 54 -20.44 -18.13 -12.60
CA THR A 54 -21.12 -19.41 -12.77
C THR A 54 -20.46 -20.54 -11.98
N ALA A 55 -19.12 -20.54 -11.87
CA ALA A 55 -18.41 -21.53 -11.05
C ALA A 55 -18.69 -21.33 -9.55
N LEU A 56 -18.74 -20.09 -9.06
CA LEU A 56 -19.13 -19.82 -7.68
C LEU A 56 -20.54 -20.34 -7.40
N GLU A 57 -21.49 -20.04 -8.29
CA GLU A 57 -22.89 -20.52 -8.20
C GLU A 57 -23.01 -22.05 -8.27
N GLN A 58 -22.14 -22.71 -9.03
CA GLN A 58 -22.16 -24.16 -9.20
C GLN A 58 -21.49 -24.92 -8.06
N TYR A 59 -20.46 -24.35 -7.43
CA TYR A 59 -19.61 -25.08 -6.50
C TYR A 59 -19.68 -24.60 -5.05
N ILE A 60 -20.12 -23.36 -4.80
CA ILE A 60 -19.95 -22.71 -3.50
C ILE A 60 -21.30 -22.31 -2.90
N GLY A 61 -21.59 -22.85 -1.71
CA GLY A 61 -22.76 -22.47 -0.95
C GLY A 61 -22.64 -21.10 -0.31
N LYS A 62 -23.74 -20.60 0.24
CA LYS A 62 -23.82 -19.26 0.82
C LYS A 62 -24.01 -19.27 2.33
N PHE A 63 -23.33 -18.35 3.00
CA PHE A 63 -23.55 -18.01 4.40
C PHE A 63 -24.02 -16.55 4.47
N ASN A 64 -25.19 -16.29 5.06
CA ASN A 64 -25.79 -14.96 5.12
C ASN A 64 -25.79 -14.24 3.76
N HIS A 65 -26.25 -14.94 2.71
CA HIS A 65 -26.31 -14.47 1.32
C HIS A 65 -24.97 -14.28 0.61
N LYS A 66 -23.82 -14.59 1.24
CA LYS A 66 -22.50 -14.50 0.63
C LYS A 66 -21.89 -15.84 0.30
N PHE A 67 -21.22 -15.98 -0.85
CA PHE A 67 -20.46 -17.18 -1.18
C PHE A 67 -19.37 -17.43 -0.14
N ASP A 68 -19.40 -18.60 0.49
CA ASP A 68 -18.49 -18.93 1.59
C ASP A 68 -17.11 -19.37 1.05
N LEU A 69 -16.26 -18.39 0.77
CA LEU A 69 -14.84 -18.60 0.46
C LEU A 69 -13.92 -18.28 1.64
N ARG A 70 -14.44 -18.26 2.87
CA ARG A 70 -13.65 -17.92 4.06
C ARG A 70 -12.43 -18.84 4.16
N GLY A 71 -11.26 -18.28 4.45
CA GLY A 71 -9.99 -19.01 4.60
C GLY A 71 -9.37 -19.57 3.32
N ILE A 72 -9.93 -19.26 2.14
CA ILE A 72 -9.40 -19.75 0.86
C ILE A 72 -7.96 -19.28 0.64
N LYS A 73 -7.16 -20.11 -0.07
CA LYS A 73 -5.77 -19.80 -0.40
C LYS A 73 -5.63 -19.44 -1.87
N LEU A 74 -5.59 -18.14 -2.15
CA LEU A 74 -5.56 -17.60 -3.50
C LEU A 74 -4.27 -16.83 -3.80
N ALA A 75 -3.25 -16.91 -2.96
CA ALA A 75 -1.99 -16.20 -3.18
C ALA A 75 -1.50 -16.27 -4.65
N LYS A 76 -1.14 -15.12 -5.21
CA LYS A 76 -0.62 -14.93 -6.59
C LYS A 76 -1.60 -15.23 -7.73
N HIS A 77 -2.88 -15.53 -7.45
CA HIS A 77 -3.85 -15.76 -8.52
C HIS A 77 -4.21 -14.46 -9.23
N ASP A 78 -4.51 -14.56 -10.53
CA ASP A 78 -5.11 -13.49 -11.30
C ASP A 78 -6.62 -13.68 -11.30
N LEU A 79 -7.32 -12.73 -10.67
CA LEU A 79 -8.77 -12.65 -10.56
C LEU A 79 -9.29 -11.36 -11.19
N SER A 80 -8.52 -10.80 -12.14
CA SER A 80 -8.86 -9.56 -12.82
C SER A 80 -10.17 -9.69 -13.60
N SER A 81 -10.97 -8.62 -13.59
CA SER A 81 -12.23 -8.51 -14.34
C SER A 81 -13.31 -9.55 -13.99
N LEU A 82 -13.14 -10.32 -12.91
CA LEU A 82 -14.14 -11.26 -12.42
C LEU A 82 -15.25 -10.56 -11.64
N ASP A 83 -16.44 -11.16 -11.68
CA ASP A 83 -17.51 -10.83 -10.76
C ASP A 83 -17.42 -11.70 -9.50
N LEU A 84 -16.91 -11.09 -8.43
CA LEU A 84 -16.73 -11.63 -7.09
C LEU A 84 -17.58 -10.84 -6.09
N SER A 85 -18.73 -10.31 -6.53
CA SER A 85 -19.70 -9.65 -5.64
C SER A 85 -20.25 -10.65 -4.62
N ASP A 86 -20.57 -10.16 -3.42
CA ASP A 86 -21.20 -10.97 -2.37
C ASP A 86 -20.38 -12.21 -1.99
N VAL A 87 -19.06 -12.09 -1.95
CA VAL A 87 -18.16 -13.17 -1.54
C VAL A 87 -17.64 -12.87 -0.14
N ASP A 88 -17.62 -13.88 0.73
CA ASP A 88 -16.95 -13.79 2.02
C ASP A 88 -15.56 -14.40 1.92
N PHE A 89 -14.54 -13.54 1.92
CA PHE A 89 -13.13 -13.89 1.94
C PHE A 89 -12.54 -13.92 3.36
N PHE A 90 -13.33 -13.83 4.44
CA PHE A 90 -12.80 -13.74 5.80
C PHE A 90 -11.62 -14.70 6.05
N ALA A 91 -10.50 -14.18 6.56
CA ALA A 91 -9.27 -14.92 6.82
C ALA A 91 -8.58 -15.58 5.61
N ALA A 92 -8.91 -15.20 4.37
CA ALA A 92 -8.27 -15.72 3.17
C ALA A 92 -6.81 -15.24 3.02
N ASP A 93 -6.00 -16.06 2.35
CA ASP A 93 -4.69 -15.64 1.85
C ASP A 93 -4.84 -15.11 0.42
N LEU A 94 -4.87 -13.78 0.30
CA LEU A 94 -4.99 -13.03 -0.95
C LEU A 94 -3.67 -12.34 -1.32
N SER A 95 -2.54 -12.81 -0.78
CA SER A 95 -1.25 -12.16 -0.99
C SER A 95 -0.84 -12.19 -2.46
N ASN A 96 -0.47 -11.03 -3.01
CA ASN A 96 -0.13 -10.83 -4.43
C ASN A 96 -1.24 -11.22 -5.42
N VAL A 97 -2.50 -11.27 -5.00
CA VAL A 97 -3.63 -11.49 -5.92
C VAL A 97 -3.88 -10.25 -6.77
N VAL A 98 -4.22 -10.46 -8.04
CA VAL A 98 -4.60 -9.38 -8.96
C VAL A 98 -6.12 -9.33 -9.08
N PHE A 99 -6.74 -8.28 -8.51
CA PHE A 99 -8.17 -7.97 -8.56
C PHE A 99 -8.46 -6.80 -9.53
N LYS A 100 -7.61 -6.59 -10.53
CA LYS A 100 -7.70 -5.41 -11.39
C LYS A 100 -9.03 -5.42 -12.15
N ASN A 101 -9.77 -4.31 -12.12
CA ASN A 101 -11.11 -4.18 -12.73
C ASN A 101 -12.15 -5.22 -12.26
N SER A 102 -11.92 -5.97 -11.17
CA SER A 102 -12.90 -6.94 -10.68
C SER A 102 -14.06 -6.24 -9.97
N ILE A 103 -15.15 -6.96 -9.79
CA ILE A 103 -16.30 -6.53 -8.98
C ILE A 103 -16.22 -7.27 -7.65
N LEU A 104 -16.03 -6.54 -6.56
CA LEU A 104 -15.98 -7.04 -5.18
C LEU A 104 -17.04 -6.35 -4.31
N SER A 105 -18.08 -5.79 -4.95
CA SER A 105 -19.16 -5.07 -4.27
C SER A 105 -19.82 -5.96 -3.22
N ASN A 106 -20.07 -5.41 -2.05
CA ASN A 106 -20.60 -6.09 -0.86
C ASN A 106 -19.77 -7.29 -0.37
N SER A 107 -18.53 -7.48 -0.82
CA SER A 107 -17.71 -8.62 -0.35
C SER A 107 -17.04 -8.33 0.99
N PHE A 108 -16.78 -9.39 1.76
CA PHE A 108 -16.09 -9.29 3.05
C PHE A 108 -14.64 -9.72 2.89
N LEU A 109 -13.71 -8.83 3.24
CA LEU A 109 -12.27 -9.09 3.19
C LEU A 109 -11.63 -8.98 4.57
N SER A 110 -12.41 -9.06 5.64
CA SER A 110 -11.90 -8.91 7.00
C SER A 110 -10.86 -9.98 7.34
N GLU A 111 -9.82 -9.59 8.07
CA GLU A 111 -8.71 -10.46 8.48
C GLU A 111 -7.94 -11.18 7.35
N CYS A 112 -8.10 -10.73 6.10
CA CYS A 112 -7.36 -11.27 4.98
C CYS A 112 -5.89 -10.83 5.00
N ASN A 113 -5.03 -11.67 4.43
CA ASN A 113 -3.70 -11.22 3.99
C ASN A 113 -3.79 -10.66 2.57
N VAL A 114 -3.68 -9.35 2.41
CA VAL A 114 -3.70 -8.64 1.13
C VAL A 114 -2.35 -7.99 0.77
N CYS A 115 -1.25 -8.42 1.41
CA CYS A 115 0.10 -7.95 1.08
C CYS A 115 0.38 -8.12 -0.42
N GLY A 116 0.78 -7.03 -1.09
CA GLY A 116 1.04 -7.02 -2.53
C GLY A 116 -0.17 -7.22 -3.44
N ALA A 117 -1.40 -7.33 -2.91
CA ALA A 117 -2.60 -7.47 -3.72
C ALA A 117 -2.91 -6.19 -4.52
N ILE A 118 -3.47 -6.34 -5.72
CA ILE A 118 -3.74 -5.23 -6.65
C ILE A 118 -5.24 -5.09 -6.85
N PHE A 119 -5.88 -4.14 -6.18
CA PHE A 119 -7.30 -3.79 -6.33
C PHE A 119 -7.54 -2.64 -7.33
N ASP A 120 -6.55 -2.34 -8.17
CA ASP A 120 -6.63 -1.18 -9.07
C ASP A 120 -7.90 -1.22 -9.94
N TRP A 121 -8.69 -0.15 -9.89
CA TRP A 121 -9.95 0.03 -10.61
C TRP A 121 -11.03 -1.02 -10.29
N ALA A 122 -10.86 -1.78 -9.19
CA ALA A 122 -11.88 -2.69 -8.71
C ALA A 122 -13.08 -1.91 -8.14
N LYS A 123 -14.28 -2.47 -8.31
CA LYS A 123 -15.48 -1.98 -7.64
C LYS A 123 -15.57 -2.61 -6.26
N LEU A 124 -15.48 -1.79 -5.22
CA LEU A 124 -15.47 -2.22 -3.81
C LEU A 124 -16.66 -1.59 -3.04
N ASP A 125 -17.72 -1.22 -3.75
CA ASP A 125 -18.87 -0.54 -3.19
C ASP A 125 -19.53 -1.43 -2.14
N GLY A 126 -19.60 -0.97 -0.88
CA GLY A 126 -20.10 -1.75 0.25
C GLY A 126 -19.19 -2.89 0.73
N ALA A 127 -17.98 -3.04 0.15
CA ALA A 127 -17.03 -4.05 0.60
C ALA A 127 -16.47 -3.69 1.99
N LEU A 128 -16.30 -4.71 2.84
CA LEU A 128 -15.76 -4.55 4.18
C LEU A 128 -14.29 -4.96 4.22
N LEU A 129 -13.42 -4.00 4.53
CA LEU A 129 -12.00 -4.22 4.80
C LEU A 129 -11.72 -3.82 6.25
N ASP A 130 -11.66 -4.79 7.15
CA ASP A 130 -11.31 -4.62 8.56
C ASP A 130 -10.17 -5.57 8.95
N ASN A 131 -9.22 -5.10 9.76
CA ASN A 131 -8.12 -5.89 10.33
C ASN A 131 -7.32 -6.68 9.28
N VAL A 132 -7.19 -6.13 8.07
CA VAL A 132 -6.43 -6.77 6.99
C VAL A 132 -4.93 -6.59 7.17
N ILE A 133 -4.16 -7.59 6.78
CA ILE A 133 -2.70 -7.51 6.72
C ILE A 133 -2.31 -6.98 5.35
N PHE A 134 -1.58 -5.88 5.28
CA PHE A 134 -1.19 -5.23 4.03
C PHE A 134 0.25 -4.70 4.11
N ASP A 135 0.84 -4.40 2.95
CA ASP A 135 2.16 -3.80 2.86
C ASP A 135 2.16 -2.61 1.88
N ASN A 136 3.33 -2.00 1.67
CA ASN A 136 3.48 -0.88 0.75
C ASN A 136 3.32 -1.25 -0.73
N LYS A 137 3.19 -2.55 -1.06
CA LYS A 137 2.96 -3.05 -2.41
C LYS A 137 1.48 -3.28 -2.69
N THR A 138 0.62 -3.34 -1.66
CA THR A 138 -0.84 -3.40 -1.83
C THR A 138 -1.34 -2.14 -2.53
N ARG A 139 -2.22 -2.28 -3.53
CA ARG A 139 -2.69 -1.16 -4.38
C ARG A 139 -4.21 -1.05 -4.43
N PHE A 140 -4.71 0.17 -4.44
CA PHE A 140 -6.12 0.57 -4.50
C PHE A 140 -6.36 1.71 -5.49
N LEU A 141 -5.52 1.81 -6.54
CA LEU A 141 -5.58 2.95 -7.46
C LEU A 141 -6.90 2.97 -8.24
N GLY A 142 -7.55 4.12 -8.39
CA GLY A 142 -8.86 4.20 -9.05
C GLY A 142 -10.05 3.56 -8.31
N VAL A 143 -9.87 3.00 -7.12
CA VAL A 143 -10.99 2.51 -6.27
C VAL A 143 -11.77 3.70 -5.72
N ASN A 144 -13.10 3.59 -5.65
CA ASN A 144 -13.96 4.57 -4.98
C ASN A 144 -13.90 4.39 -3.45
N ILE A 145 -12.87 4.97 -2.82
CA ILE A 145 -12.58 4.84 -1.39
C ILE A 145 -13.76 5.28 -0.49
N ARG A 146 -14.65 6.16 -0.97
CA ARG A 146 -15.81 6.65 -0.21
C ARG A 146 -16.90 5.61 0.01
N GLU A 147 -16.96 4.60 -0.86
CA GLU A 147 -17.97 3.54 -0.82
C GLU A 147 -17.44 2.25 -0.19
N VAL A 148 -16.15 2.22 0.15
CA VAL A 148 -15.53 1.10 0.85
C VAL A 148 -15.66 1.28 2.35
N ASN A 149 -16.06 0.22 3.04
CA ASN A 149 -16.12 0.22 4.49
C ASN A 149 -14.74 -0.16 5.07
N PHE A 150 -14.00 0.85 5.52
CA PHE A 150 -12.70 0.71 6.22
C PHE A 150 -12.85 0.77 7.74
N THR A 151 -13.97 0.32 8.32
CA THR A 151 -14.16 0.32 9.78
C THR A 151 -12.93 -0.32 10.44
N LEU A 152 -12.28 0.41 11.36
CA LEU A 152 -11.05 0.02 12.07
C LEU A 152 -9.80 -0.24 11.20
N ALA A 153 -9.86 -0.01 9.88
CA ALA A 153 -8.75 -0.14 8.94
C ALA A 153 -8.19 1.21 8.45
N THR A 154 -8.02 2.18 9.36
CA THR A 154 -7.58 3.55 9.04
C THR A 154 -6.30 3.60 8.20
N LEU A 155 -5.32 2.75 8.51
CA LEU A 155 -4.05 2.75 7.78
C LEU A 155 -4.20 2.27 6.32
N VAL A 156 -5.18 1.41 6.02
CA VAL A 156 -5.49 0.97 4.65
C VAL A 156 -6.16 2.10 3.89
N TYR A 157 -7.09 2.81 4.54
CA TYR A 157 -7.71 4.01 3.99
C TYR A 157 -6.66 5.08 3.64
N ASP A 158 -5.70 5.34 4.54
CA ASP A 158 -4.62 6.29 4.31
C ASP A 158 -3.70 5.86 3.17
N LEU A 159 -3.38 4.56 3.09
CA LEU A 159 -2.64 3.99 1.96
C LEU A 159 -3.38 4.27 0.65
N ALA A 160 -4.66 3.90 0.56
CA ALA A 160 -5.48 4.08 -0.63
C ALA A 160 -5.57 5.56 -1.04
N LEU A 161 -5.87 6.46 -0.09
CA LEU A 161 -5.92 7.89 -0.34
C LEU A 161 -4.58 8.45 -0.83
N SER A 162 -3.47 8.02 -0.22
CA SER A 162 -2.14 8.47 -0.60
C SER A 162 -1.80 8.09 -2.05
N GLN A 163 -2.22 6.90 -2.50
CA GLN A 163 -2.03 6.44 -3.88
C GLN A 163 -2.80 7.32 -4.87
N GLN A 164 -4.05 7.67 -4.57
CA GLN A 164 -4.86 8.58 -5.40
C GLN A 164 -4.21 9.96 -5.50
N ARG A 165 -3.77 10.53 -4.36
CA ARG A 165 -3.11 11.84 -4.31
C ARG A 165 -1.81 11.86 -5.11
N ILE A 166 -1.00 10.80 -5.00
CA ILE A 166 0.25 10.66 -5.75
C ILE A 166 -0.05 10.62 -7.26
N GLN A 167 -1.03 9.83 -7.70
CA GLN A 167 -1.40 9.78 -9.11
C GLN A 167 -1.93 11.12 -9.63
N GLN A 168 -2.76 11.82 -8.87
CA GLN A 168 -3.23 13.17 -9.23
C GLN A 168 -2.07 14.15 -9.37
N LEU A 169 -1.11 14.13 -8.44
CA LEU A 169 0.08 14.96 -8.49
C LEU A 169 0.93 14.64 -9.72
N GLU A 170 1.14 13.37 -10.03
CA GLU A 170 1.91 12.91 -11.19
C GLU A 170 1.30 13.35 -12.51
N GLN A 171 -0.03 13.39 -12.59
CA GLN A 171 -0.74 13.86 -13.78
C GLN A 171 -0.61 15.37 -13.98
N HIS A 172 -0.73 16.17 -12.92
CA HIS A 172 -0.76 17.63 -13.01
C HIS A 172 0.64 18.27 -12.97
N TYR A 173 1.54 17.75 -12.13
CA TYR A 173 2.85 18.35 -11.84
C TYR A 173 3.97 17.32 -12.05
N LYS A 174 4.22 16.94 -13.30
CA LYS A 174 5.18 15.88 -13.67
C LYS A 174 6.59 16.10 -13.12
N ILE A 175 7.14 17.29 -13.29
CA ILE A 175 8.51 17.63 -12.85
C ILE A 175 8.62 17.59 -11.32
N PHE A 176 7.67 18.22 -10.63
CA PHE A 176 7.65 18.24 -9.17
C PHE A 176 7.43 16.84 -8.58
N SER A 177 6.55 16.03 -9.19
CA SER A 177 6.34 14.64 -8.79
C SER A 177 7.58 13.78 -8.98
N TRP A 178 8.27 13.93 -10.11
CA TRP A 178 9.54 13.27 -10.35
C TRP A 178 10.58 13.66 -9.28
N PHE A 179 10.68 14.95 -8.95
CA PHE A 179 11.56 15.44 -7.89
C PHE A 179 11.25 14.79 -6.53
N LEU A 180 9.98 14.77 -6.10
CA LEU A 180 9.57 14.15 -4.84
C LEU A 180 9.80 12.63 -4.82
N ARG A 181 9.57 11.96 -5.94
CA ARG A 181 9.81 10.52 -6.08
C ARG A 181 11.30 10.20 -5.89
N VAL A 182 12.17 10.96 -6.55
CA VAL A 182 13.62 10.75 -6.52
C VAL A 182 14.22 11.11 -5.16
N THR A 183 13.76 12.19 -4.53
CA THR A 183 14.37 12.67 -3.28
C THR A 183 13.88 11.93 -2.04
N CYS A 184 12.58 11.68 -1.90
CA CYS A 184 12.02 11.14 -0.66
C CYS A 184 10.90 10.09 -0.86
N ASP A 185 10.62 9.68 -2.09
CA ASP A 185 9.50 8.81 -2.45
C ASP A 185 8.14 9.32 -1.92
N TYR A 186 7.84 10.59 -2.19
CA TYR A 186 6.63 11.27 -1.70
C TYR A 186 6.52 11.23 -0.16
N GLY A 187 7.67 11.32 0.51
CA GLY A 187 7.82 11.28 1.96
C GLY A 187 7.72 9.88 2.57
N ARG A 188 7.69 8.82 1.77
CA ARG A 188 7.67 7.43 2.26
C ARG A 188 9.06 6.93 2.69
N SER A 189 10.14 7.49 2.15
CA SER A 189 11.50 7.04 2.43
C SER A 189 12.40 8.12 3.04
N PHE A 190 12.54 8.08 4.37
CA PHE A 190 13.48 8.94 5.09
C PHE A 190 14.95 8.65 4.75
N LEU A 191 15.29 7.37 4.50
CA LEU A 191 16.64 6.99 4.11
C LEU A 191 17.04 7.57 2.75
N ARG A 192 16.10 7.60 1.78
CA ARG A 192 16.33 8.24 0.48
C ARG A 192 16.56 9.74 0.64
N TYR A 193 15.78 10.40 1.49
CA TYR A 193 15.98 11.80 1.84
C TYR A 193 17.39 12.05 2.41
N LEU A 194 17.79 11.25 3.41
CA LEU A 194 19.11 11.38 4.05
C LEU A 194 20.25 11.17 3.06
N PHE A 195 20.12 10.18 2.17
CA PHE A 195 21.08 9.92 1.10
C PHE A 195 21.31 11.16 0.23
N TRP A 196 20.23 11.85 -0.19
CA TRP A 196 20.36 13.06 -0.99
C TRP A 196 20.95 14.23 -0.21
N VAL A 197 20.57 14.42 1.06
CA VAL A 197 21.17 15.47 1.91
C VAL A 197 22.68 15.28 2.02
N VAL A 198 23.13 14.08 2.37
CA VAL A 198 24.56 13.76 2.48
C VAL A 198 25.24 13.92 1.12
N GLY A 199 24.60 13.48 0.04
CA GLY A 199 25.13 13.60 -1.32
C GLY A 199 25.34 15.06 -1.75
N PHE A 200 24.39 15.95 -1.47
CA PHE A 200 24.54 17.38 -1.75
C PHE A 200 25.68 17.98 -0.94
N ILE A 201 25.71 17.75 0.38
CA ILE A 201 26.75 18.29 1.26
C ILE A 201 28.15 17.85 0.79
N VAL A 202 28.34 16.55 0.54
CA VAL A 202 29.64 16.03 0.06
C VAL A 202 29.99 16.57 -1.34
N GLY A 203 28.99 16.69 -2.22
CA GLY A 203 29.18 17.24 -3.56
C GLY A 203 29.63 18.70 -3.55
N TYR A 204 28.98 19.55 -2.75
CA TYR A 204 29.38 20.94 -2.57
C TYR A 204 30.74 21.07 -1.89
N ALA A 205 31.03 20.24 -0.88
CA ALA A 205 32.35 20.19 -0.25
C ALA A 205 33.48 19.94 -1.27
N ALA A 206 33.27 19.03 -2.22
CA ALA A 206 34.24 18.76 -3.29
C ALA A 206 34.40 19.96 -4.24
N ILE A 207 33.31 20.64 -4.60
CA ILE A 207 33.33 21.87 -5.42
C ILE A 207 34.12 22.96 -4.69
N TYR A 208 33.86 23.19 -3.40
CA TYR A 208 34.57 24.19 -2.62
C TYR A 208 36.04 23.86 -2.42
N THR A 209 36.40 22.58 -2.29
CA THR A 209 37.81 22.15 -2.23
C THR A 209 38.56 22.58 -3.48
N TYR A 210 37.92 22.44 -4.65
CA TYR A 210 38.49 22.87 -5.93
C TYR A 210 38.55 24.39 -6.07
N LEU A 211 37.50 25.11 -5.65
CA LEU A 211 37.39 26.56 -5.84
C LEU A 211 38.16 27.39 -4.81
N MET A 212 38.15 26.98 -3.53
CA MET A 212 38.64 27.77 -2.40
C MET A 212 40.02 27.32 -1.90
N ALA A 213 40.57 26.22 -2.45
CA ALA A 213 41.88 25.66 -2.08
C ALA A 213 42.06 25.34 -0.58
N HIS A 214 40.96 25.08 0.13
CA HIS A 214 40.99 24.57 1.52
C HIS A 214 41.02 23.03 1.54
N PRO A 215 41.52 22.42 2.63
CA PRO A 215 41.37 20.98 2.87
C PRO A 215 39.91 20.53 2.77
N PHE A 216 39.68 19.32 2.25
CA PHE A 216 38.33 18.79 2.04
C PHE A 216 37.46 18.81 3.29
N PHE A 217 38.03 18.54 4.47
CA PHE A 217 37.27 18.55 5.73
C PHE A 217 36.79 19.94 6.14
N ASP A 218 37.57 20.99 5.85
CA ASP A 218 37.18 22.37 6.11
C ASP A 218 36.06 22.78 5.14
N CYS A 219 36.15 22.38 3.88
CA CYS A 219 35.08 22.57 2.90
C CYS A 219 33.81 21.76 3.22
N LEU A 220 33.96 20.56 3.78
CA LEU A 220 32.85 19.73 4.24
C LEU A 220 32.14 20.40 5.42
N TYR A 221 32.90 20.89 6.39
CA TYR A 221 32.37 21.70 7.49
C TYR A 221 31.63 22.93 6.97
N PHE A 222 32.25 23.68 6.04
CA PHE A 222 31.64 24.86 5.43
C PHE A 222 30.33 24.53 4.70
N SER A 223 30.29 23.44 3.94
CA SER A 223 29.09 22.95 3.26
C SER A 223 27.99 22.56 4.24
N VAL A 224 28.31 21.84 5.33
CA VAL A 224 27.31 21.49 6.37
C VAL A 224 26.68 22.76 6.98
N VAL A 225 27.51 23.73 7.37
CA VAL A 225 27.08 24.98 8.01
C VAL A 225 26.27 25.85 7.04
N THR A 226 26.64 25.85 5.76
CA THR A 226 25.94 26.57 4.69
C THR A 226 24.60 25.93 4.35
N PHE A 227 24.58 24.61 4.15
CA PHE A 227 23.36 23.83 3.90
C PHE A 227 22.36 23.94 5.05
N ALA A 228 22.85 23.92 6.30
CA ALA A 228 22.05 24.13 7.49
C ALA A 228 21.68 25.60 7.74
N THR A 229 22.19 26.54 6.92
CA THR A 229 21.95 27.99 7.02
C THR A 229 22.42 28.62 8.34
N VAL A 230 23.40 28.01 9.01
CA VAL A 230 23.92 28.46 10.31
C VAL A 230 24.92 29.62 10.16
N GLY A 231 25.86 29.50 9.21
CA GLY A 231 26.78 30.58 8.82
C GLY A 231 27.67 31.14 9.93
N TYR A 232 28.58 30.35 10.51
CA TYR A 232 29.50 30.81 11.57
C TYR A 232 30.50 31.91 11.14
N GLY A 233 30.78 32.04 9.84
CA GLY A 233 31.55 33.14 9.27
C GLY A 233 33.07 32.98 9.33
N ASP A 234 33.56 31.78 9.60
CA ASP A 234 34.97 31.40 9.66
C ASP A 234 35.58 31.11 8.27
N ILE A 235 34.79 30.56 7.35
CA ILE A 235 35.12 30.43 5.92
C ILE A 235 34.12 31.27 5.13
N LEU A 236 34.62 32.09 4.19
CA LEU A 236 33.80 33.04 3.43
C LEU A 236 34.07 32.93 1.93
N PRO A 237 33.02 32.92 1.08
CA PRO A 237 33.19 32.98 -0.37
C PRO A 237 33.63 34.40 -0.78
N VAL A 238 34.78 34.52 -1.40
CA VAL A 238 35.36 35.79 -1.84
C VAL A 238 34.99 36.07 -3.30
N THR A 239 35.15 35.06 -4.16
CA THR A 239 34.95 35.25 -5.61
C THR A 239 33.47 35.19 -6.02
N PRO A 240 33.08 35.82 -7.14
CA PRO A 240 31.71 35.72 -7.65
C PRO A 240 31.26 34.28 -7.91
N VAL A 241 32.17 33.41 -8.33
CA VAL A 241 31.89 32.00 -8.60
C VAL A 241 31.61 31.23 -7.31
N GLU A 242 32.42 31.42 -6.27
CA GLU A 242 32.16 30.82 -4.95
C GLU A 242 30.81 31.26 -4.39
N LYS A 243 30.51 32.56 -4.46
CA LYS A 243 29.24 33.12 -3.97
C LYS A 243 28.04 32.53 -4.72
N PHE A 244 28.17 32.30 -6.02
CA PHE A 244 27.13 31.65 -6.82
C PHE A 244 26.82 30.24 -6.28
N PHE A 245 27.85 29.41 -6.03
CA PHE A 245 27.64 28.05 -5.50
C PHE A 245 27.05 28.05 -4.08
N VAL A 246 27.49 28.98 -3.22
CA VAL A 246 26.92 29.14 -1.88
C VAL A 246 25.42 29.49 -1.96
N ILE A 247 25.02 30.41 -2.84
CA ILE A 247 23.61 30.74 -3.05
C ILE A 247 22.81 29.51 -3.49
N THR A 248 23.34 28.71 -4.42
CA THR A 248 22.64 27.50 -4.89
C THR A 248 22.53 26.44 -3.80
N GLU A 249 23.55 26.28 -2.94
CA GLU A 249 23.51 25.33 -1.82
C GLU A 249 22.46 25.73 -0.78
N ILE A 250 22.38 27.02 -0.44
CA ILE A 250 21.37 27.55 0.49
C ILE A 250 19.95 27.29 -0.04
N LEU A 251 19.71 27.51 -1.33
CA LEU A 251 18.40 27.24 -1.95
C LEU A 251 18.03 25.75 -1.86
N ILE A 252 18.98 24.86 -2.11
CA ILE A 252 18.77 23.41 -1.95
C ILE A 252 18.52 23.06 -0.48
N GLY A 253 19.28 23.64 0.44
CA GLY A 253 19.12 23.47 1.88
C GLY A 253 17.71 23.82 2.35
N TYR A 254 17.16 24.96 1.93
CA TYR A 254 15.78 25.34 2.25
C TYR A 254 14.74 24.36 1.69
N ILE A 255 14.88 23.92 0.43
CA ILE A 255 13.97 22.95 -0.17
C ILE A 255 14.00 21.63 0.60
N MET A 256 15.19 21.13 0.92
CA MET A 256 15.37 19.87 1.66
C MET A 256 14.89 19.99 3.10
N GLY A 257 15.14 21.11 3.78
CA GLY A 257 14.60 21.41 5.11
C GLY A 257 13.07 21.42 5.14
N GLY A 258 12.43 22.02 4.13
CA GLY A 258 10.98 21.96 3.96
C GLY A 258 10.45 20.54 3.78
N LEU A 259 11.15 19.70 2.99
CA LEU A 259 10.82 18.29 2.83
C LEU A 259 10.96 17.51 4.15
N LEU A 260 11.99 17.79 4.95
CA LEU A 260 12.16 17.15 6.26
C LEU A 260 10.97 17.42 7.16
N VAL A 261 10.53 18.68 7.26
CA VAL A 261 9.36 19.06 8.06
C VAL A 261 8.12 18.31 7.57
N ALA A 262 7.89 18.23 6.24
CA ALA A 262 6.76 17.50 5.69
C ALA A 262 6.81 15.99 6.00
N ILE A 263 7.99 15.36 5.94
CA ILE A 263 8.17 13.93 6.27
C ILE A 263 7.90 13.68 7.77
N LEU A 264 8.41 14.54 8.65
CA LEU A 264 8.22 14.42 10.09
C LEU A 264 6.76 14.66 10.48
N ALA A 265 6.12 15.69 9.91
CA ALA A 265 4.71 15.98 10.15
C ALA A 265 3.83 14.78 9.81
N LYS A 266 4.06 14.14 8.65
CA LYS A 266 3.34 12.92 8.24
C LYS A 266 3.56 11.75 9.21
N ARG A 267 4.76 11.59 9.78
CA ARG A 267 5.04 10.50 10.73
C ARG A 267 4.44 10.71 12.11
N VAL A 268 4.37 11.97 12.56
CA VAL A 268 3.89 12.31 13.92
C VAL A 268 2.38 12.39 13.98
N ILE A 269 1.74 12.91 12.92
CA ILE A 269 0.31 13.27 12.95
C ILE A 269 -0.59 12.15 12.40
N GLY A 270 -0.02 11.17 11.66
CA GLY A 270 -0.79 10.19 10.89
C GLY A 270 -1.04 10.69 9.47
#